data_AF-A0A1D9QEX3-F1
#
_entry.id   AF-A0A1D9QEX3-F1
#
_cell.length_a   1.000
_cell.length_b   1.000
_cell.length_c   1.000
_cell.angle_alpha   90.00
_cell.angle_beta   90.00
_cell.angle_gamma   90.00
#
_symmetry.space_group_name_H-M   'P 1'
#
loop_
_entity.id
_entity.type
_entity.pdbx_description
1 polymer ?
#
loop_
_entity_poly.entity_id
_entity_poly.type
_entity_poly.pdbx_seq_one_letter_code
_entity_poly.pdbx_strand_id
1 'polypeptide(L)'
;MKAGFREAGLIPFNPEAVLSKLDIRIHTPTPPPFDLDLWISQILHNPIEALSQSTLVKSRISRHQSSSFTPIFETVLALAKGTERLAYENTLLSAENHTLRKANEALFERSE
;
A
#
# COMPACT_ATOMS: atom_id res chain seq x y z
N MET A 1 -1.96 -56.62 7.40
CA MET A 1 -1.76 -55.22 7.89
C MET A 1 -3.01 -54.57 8.50
N LYS A 2 -4.25 -54.86 8.09
CA LYS A 2 -5.46 -54.18 8.64
C LYS A 2 -5.78 -54.46 10.13
N ALA A 3 -5.35 -55.59 10.69
CA ALA A 3 -5.69 -55.99 12.06
C ALA A 3 -5.05 -55.09 13.13
N GLY A 4 -3.75 -54.77 13.00
CA GLY A 4 -3.02 -53.96 13.99
C GLY A 4 -3.51 -52.51 14.11
N PHE A 5 -3.93 -51.89 13.01
CA PHE A 5 -4.48 -50.53 13.05
C PHE A 5 -5.87 -50.46 13.71
N ARG A 6 -6.63 -51.56 13.71
CA ARG A 6 -7.94 -51.63 14.39
C ARG A 6 -7.77 -51.75 15.90
N GLU A 7 -6.79 -52.52 16.35
CA GLU A 7 -6.48 -52.70 17.77
C GLU A 7 -5.88 -51.43 18.39
N ALA A 8 -5.09 -50.68 17.62
CA ALA A 8 -4.56 -49.37 18.01
C ALA A 8 -5.61 -48.22 17.95
N GLY A 9 -6.86 -48.51 17.56
CA GLY A 9 -7.91 -47.49 17.42
C GLY A 9 -7.69 -46.49 16.28
N LEU A 10 -6.74 -46.74 15.38
CA LEU A 10 -6.39 -45.88 14.25
C LEU A 10 -7.36 -46.04 13.06
N ILE A 11 -8.14 -47.13 13.04
CA ILE A 11 -9.25 -47.31 12.08
C ILE A 11 -10.56 -46.99 12.80
N PRO A 12 -11.27 -45.93 12.38
CA PRO A 12 -12.57 -45.60 12.95
C PRO A 12 -13.56 -46.76 12.83
N PHE A 13 -14.34 -47.00 13.88
CA PHE A 13 -15.38 -48.03 13.89
C PHE A 13 -16.46 -47.82 12.81
N ASN A 14 -16.69 -46.56 12.44
CA ASN A 14 -17.59 -46.16 11.36
C ASN A 14 -16.93 -45.07 10.49
N PRO A 15 -16.34 -45.42 9.33
CA PRO A 15 -15.64 -44.44 8.48
C PRO A 15 -16.59 -43.37 7.92
N GLU A 16 -17.83 -43.72 7.62
CA GLU A 16 -18.83 -42.78 7.07
C GLU A 16 -19.20 -41.68 8.09
N ALA A 17 -19.25 -42.02 9.38
CA ALA A 17 -19.49 -41.04 10.44
C ALA A 17 -18.32 -40.06 10.67
N VAL A 18 -17.11 -40.43 10.24
CA VAL A 18 -15.95 -39.54 10.26
C VAL A 18 -15.97 -38.63 9.03
N LEU A 19 -16.26 -39.20 7.86
CA LEU A 19 -16.37 -38.44 6.61
C LEU A 19 -17.48 -37.38 6.69
N SER A 20 -18.63 -37.68 7.29
CA SER A 20 -19.73 -36.71 7.45
C SER A 20 -19.39 -35.54 8.38
N LYS A 21 -18.41 -35.69 9.28
CA LYS A 21 -17.90 -34.61 10.14
C LYS A 21 -16.75 -33.82 9.50
N LEU A 22 -16.09 -34.40 8.50
CA LEU A 22 -15.00 -33.78 7.75
C LEU A 22 -15.50 -33.00 6.53
N ASP A 23 -16.80 -33.06 6.22
CA ASP A 23 -17.44 -32.19 5.23
C ASP A 23 -17.58 -30.75 5.77
N ILE A 24 -16.43 -30.17 6.11
CA ILE A 24 -16.31 -28.78 6.52
C ILE A 24 -16.30 -27.98 5.23
N ARG A 25 -17.47 -27.44 4.86
CA ARG A 25 -17.55 -26.44 3.81
C ARG A 25 -16.89 -25.16 4.32
N ILE A 26 -15.61 -24.99 4.02
CA ILE A 26 -14.85 -23.78 4.34
C ILE A 26 -15.46 -22.63 3.53
N HIS A 27 -16.37 -21.88 4.15
CA HIS A 27 -16.89 -20.66 3.58
C HIS A 27 -15.98 -19.52 4.01
N THR A 28 -14.97 -19.20 3.20
CA THR A 28 -14.25 -17.94 3.35
C THR A 28 -15.23 -16.83 2.95
N PRO A 29 -15.65 -15.93 3.86
CA PRO A 29 -16.46 -14.80 3.47
C PRO A 29 -15.67 -14.00 2.42
N THR A 30 -16.30 -13.73 1.29
CA THR A 30 -15.73 -12.82 0.29
C THR A 30 -15.39 -11.51 0.99
N PRO A 31 -14.13 -11.04 0.92
CA PRO A 31 -13.78 -9.75 1.49
C PRO A 31 -14.71 -8.68 0.90
N PRO A 32 -15.09 -7.66 1.68
CA PRO A 32 -15.93 -6.58 1.17
C PRO A 32 -15.31 -6.02 -0.12
N PRO A 33 -16.14 -5.64 -1.11
CA PRO A 33 -15.66 -5.12 -2.37
C PRO A 33 -14.68 -3.98 -2.10
N PHE A 34 -13.53 -4.07 -2.76
CA PHE A 34 -12.51 -3.03 -2.72
C PHE A 34 -13.11 -1.79 -3.36
N ASP A 35 -13.24 -0.72 -2.58
CA ASP A 35 -13.70 0.56 -3.10
C ASP A 35 -12.56 1.17 -3.94
N LEU A 36 -12.59 0.86 -5.24
CA LEU A 36 -11.68 1.40 -6.24
C LEU A 36 -11.85 2.91 -6.41
N ASP A 37 -12.99 3.48 -6.00
CA ASP A 37 -13.24 4.92 -6.06
C ASP A 37 -12.39 5.69 -5.03
N LEU A 38 -11.90 5.03 -3.98
CA LEU A 38 -10.87 5.57 -3.08
C LEU A 38 -9.45 5.50 -3.67
N TRP A 39 -9.25 4.68 -4.71
CA TRP A 39 -7.98 4.49 -5.42
C TRP A 39 -8.06 5.13 -6.81
N ILE A 40 -8.22 6.45 -6.86
CA ILE A 40 -7.86 7.17 -8.08
C ILE A 40 -6.41 7.60 -7.89
N SER A 41 -5.50 6.92 -8.59
CA SER A 41 -4.09 7.32 -8.73
C SER A 41 -4.03 8.59 -9.59
N GLN A 42 -4.52 9.69 -9.04
CA GLN A 42 -4.36 11.01 -9.62
C GLN A 42 -3.13 11.62 -8.97
N ILE A 43 -2.06 11.63 -9.78
CA ILE A 43 -0.82 12.41 -9.67
C ILE A 43 -0.82 13.33 -8.44
N LEU A 44 0.03 13.04 -7.45
CA LEU A 44 0.11 13.84 -6.21
C LEU A 44 0.34 15.32 -6.57
N HIS A 45 -0.57 16.19 -6.16
CA HIS A 45 -0.53 17.62 -6.50
C HIS A 45 0.01 18.49 -5.37
N ASN A 46 0.09 17.97 -4.13
CA ASN A 46 0.52 18.73 -2.95
C ASN A 46 1.38 17.86 -2.00
N PRO A 47 2.45 18.42 -1.39
CA PRO A 47 3.21 17.78 -0.31
C PRO A 47 2.38 17.14 0.82
N ILE A 48 1.23 17.73 1.18
CA ILE A 48 0.35 17.17 2.23
C ILE A 48 -0.28 15.83 1.80
N GLU A 49 -0.63 15.70 0.52
CA GLU A 49 -1.16 14.47 -0.05
C GLU A 49 -0.07 13.39 -0.08
N ALA A 50 1.16 13.76 -0.46
CA ALA A 50 2.31 12.86 -0.44
C ALA A 50 2.58 12.30 0.97
N LEU A 51 2.50 13.14 2.00
CA LEU A 51 2.67 12.72 3.40
C LEU A 51 1.56 11.76 3.86
N SER A 52 0.32 12.08 3.49
CA SER A 52 -0.85 11.26 3.81
C SER A 52 -0.76 9.88 3.14
N GLN A 53 -0.36 9.83 1.88
CA GLN A 53 -0.13 8.59 1.14
C GLN A 53 1.04 7.78 1.73
N SER A 54 2.16 8.42 2.07
CA SER A 54 3.28 7.76 2.75
C SER A 54 2.86 7.10 4.07
N THR A 55 2.03 7.79 4.85
CA THR A 55 1.48 7.27 6.11
C THR A 55 0.57 6.05 5.87
N LEU A 56 -0.28 6.11 4.84
CA LEU A 56 -1.16 5.01 4.45
C LEU A 56 -0.35 3.78 4.02
N VAL A 57 0.68 3.97 3.20
CA VAL A 57 1.60 2.91 2.76
C VAL A 57 2.27 2.23 3.95
N LYS A 58 2.82 3.02 4.88
CA LYS A 58 3.45 2.53 6.09
C LYS A 58 2.48 1.67 6.92
N SER A 59 1.25 2.14 7.09
CA SER A 59 0.21 1.41 7.85
C SER A 59 -0.16 0.07 7.19
N ARG A 60 -0.17 0.00 5.85
CA ARG A 60 -0.47 -1.20 5.08
C ARG A 60 0.66 -2.22 5.15
N ILE A 61 1.91 -1.78 5.05
CA ILE A 61 3.09 -2.64 5.23
C ILE A 61 3.08 -3.27 6.63
N SER A 62 2.84 -2.47 7.67
CA SER A 62 2.81 -2.97 9.05
C SER A 62 1.69 -3.97 9.35
N ARG A 63 0.56 -3.91 8.63
CA ARG A 63 -0.59 -4.81 8.79
C ARG A 63 -0.59 -6.00 7.84
N HIS A 64 0.38 -6.08 6.93
CA HIS A 64 0.37 -7.10 5.89
C HIS A 64 0.66 -8.50 6.46
N GLN A 65 -0.29 -9.41 6.33
CA GLN A 65 -0.12 -10.83 6.62
C GLN A 65 -0.27 -11.62 5.30
N SER A 66 0.88 -11.94 4.69
CA SER A 66 1.04 -13.01 3.70
C SER A 66 0.23 -12.95 2.39
N SER A 67 -0.27 -11.80 1.93
CA SER A 67 -0.91 -11.67 0.60
C SER A 67 0.04 -11.09 -0.46
N SER A 68 -0.44 -10.82 -1.68
CA SER A 68 0.41 -10.22 -2.72
C SER A 68 0.90 -8.82 -2.34
N PHE A 69 2.20 -8.56 -2.53
CA PHE A 69 2.84 -7.25 -2.30
C PHE A 69 2.55 -6.21 -3.41
N THR A 70 1.90 -6.60 -4.51
CA THR A 70 1.65 -5.71 -5.67
C THR A 70 1.01 -4.36 -5.29
N PRO A 71 -0.02 -4.28 -4.42
CA PRO A 71 -0.63 -2.99 -4.05
C PRO A 71 0.32 -2.04 -3.30
N ILE A 72 1.30 -2.59 -2.57
CA ILE A 72 2.32 -1.82 -1.85
C ILE A 72 3.34 -1.25 -2.85
N PHE A 73 3.74 -2.05 -3.84
CA PHE A 73 4.67 -1.60 -4.87
C PHE A 73 4.12 -0.43 -5.68
N GLU A 74 2.85 -0.52 -6.12
CA GLU A 74 2.19 0.55 -6.88
C GLU A 74 2.10 1.86 -6.09
N THR A 75 1.82 1.77 -4.78
CA THR A 75 1.77 2.97 -3.94
C THR A 75 3.15 3.61 -3.75
N VAL A 76 4.20 2.80 -3.53
CA VAL A 76 5.58 3.30 -3.43
C VAL A 76 6.02 3.94 -4.76
N LEU A 77 5.66 3.34 -5.90
CA LEU A 77 5.96 3.89 -7.22
C LEU A 77 5.25 5.23 -7.46
N ALA A 78 3.98 5.35 -7.07
CA ALA A 78 3.24 6.60 -7.16
C ALA A 78 3.85 7.70 -6.27
N LEU A 79 4.27 7.34 -5.05
CA LEU A 79 4.95 8.26 -4.14
C LEU A 79 6.27 8.76 -4.74
N ALA A 80 7.09 7.86 -5.30
CA ALA A 80 8.36 8.22 -5.92
C ALA A 80 8.17 9.22 -7.08
N LYS A 81 7.20 8.98 -7.96
CA LYS A 81 6.85 9.90 -9.06
C LYS A 81 6.38 11.27 -8.56
N GLY A 82 5.57 11.30 -7.50
CA GLY A 82 5.12 12.55 -6.89
C GLY A 82 6.29 13.35 -6.28
N THR A 83 7.21 12.67 -5.59
CA THR A 83 8.42 13.31 -5.03
C THR A 83 9.33 13.86 -6.11
N GLU A 84 9.53 13.14 -7.22
CA GLU A 84 10.32 13.61 -8.37
C GLU A 84 9.75 14.91 -8.95
N ARG A 85 8.43 14.97 -9.16
CA ARG A 85 7.75 16.17 -9.65
C ARG A 85 7.91 17.35 -8.68
N LEU A 86 7.68 17.14 -7.39
CA LEU A 86 7.82 18.19 -6.38
C LEU A 86 9.25 18.72 -6.30
N ALA A 87 10.26 17.86 -6.49
CA ALA A 87 11.66 18.29 -6.55
C ALA A 87 11.90 19.21 -7.76
N TYR A 88 11.37 18.86 -8.93
CA TYR A 88 11.47 19.69 -10.13
C TYR A 88 10.77 21.06 -9.97
N GLU A 89 9.56 21.07 -9.43
CA GLU A 89 8.83 22.32 -9.17
C GLU A 89 9.59 23.21 -8.16
N ASN A 90 10.18 22.61 -7.12
CA ASN A 90 10.96 23.35 -6.12
C ASN A 90 12.28 23.91 -6.67
N THR A 91 12.96 23.20 -7.58
CA THR A 91 14.17 23.75 -8.23
C THR A 91 13.84 24.93 -9.12
N LEU A 92 12.74 24.87 -9.88
CA LEU A 92 12.26 25.99 -10.69
C LEU A 92 11.91 27.20 -9.82
N LEU A 93 11.09 27.00 -8.79
CA LEU A 93 10.71 28.06 -7.85
C LEU A 93 11.93 28.68 -7.16
N SER A 94 12.92 27.87 -6.79
CA SER A 94 14.16 28.38 -6.18
C SER A 94 14.96 29.27 -7.14
N ALA A 95 15.03 28.91 -8.42
CA ALA A 95 15.71 29.71 -9.44
C ALA A 95 14.99 31.04 -9.72
N GLU A 96 13.66 31.01 -9.80
CA GLU A 96 12.83 32.21 -9.93
C GLU A 96 12.99 33.13 -8.72
N ASN A 97 12.95 32.58 -7.50
CA ASN A 97 13.12 33.36 -6.27
C ASN A 97 14.50 34.02 -6.21
N HIS A 98 15.55 33.31 -6.63
CA HIS A 98 16.90 33.88 -6.71
C HIS A 98 17.00 35.04 -7.70
N THR A 99 16.36 34.90 -8.86
CA THR A 99 16.32 35.95 -9.88
C THR A 99 15.59 37.19 -9.37
N LEU A 100 14.45 37.00 -8.71
CA LEU A 100 13.68 38.09 -8.10
C LEU A 100 14.46 38.81 -7.00
N ARG A 101 15.18 38.08 -6.15
CA ARG A 101 16.03 38.67 -5.11
C ARG A 101 17.12 39.56 -5.70
N LYS A 102 17.84 39.09 -6.72
CA LYS A 102 18.85 39.90 -7.43
C LYS A 102 18.25 41.15 -8.06
N ALA A 103 17.08 41.04 -8.68
CA ALA A 103 16.40 42.19 -9.27
C ALA A 103 16.02 43.22 -8.20
N ASN A 104 15.51 42.77 -7.05
CA ASN A 104 15.16 43.65 -5.93
C ASN A 104 16.39 44.33 -5.31
N GLU A 105 17.50 43.61 -5.11
CA GLU A 105 18.77 44.18 -4.66
C GLU A 105 19.25 45.28 -5.62
N ALA A 106 19.25 45.00 -6.93
CA ALA A 106 19.66 45.99 -7.93
C ALA A 106 18.75 47.22 -8.00
N LEU A 107 17.45 47.08 -7.68
CA LEU A 107 16.53 48.21 -7.58
C LEU A 107 16.81 49.05 -6.33
N PHE A 108 17.10 48.41 -5.20
CA PHE A 108 17.42 49.09 -3.95
C PHE A 108 18.68 49.95 -4.07
N GLU A 109 19.74 49.41 -4.66
CA GLU A 109 21.00 50.11 -4.97
C GLU A 109 20.84 51.29 -5.95
N ARG A 110 19.75 51.29 -6.75
CA ARG A 110 19.43 52.40 -7.68
C ARG A 110 18.59 53.50 -7.04
N SER A 111 18.02 53.23 -5.87
CA SER A 111 17.14 54.14 -5.13
C SER A 111 17.84 54.84 -3.95
N GLU A 112 19.04 54.41 -3.59
CA GLU A 112 20.01 55.22 -2.82
C GLU A 112 20.82 56.14 -3.74
#